data_AF-A0A7X5WRK1-F1
#
_entry.id   AF-A0A7X5WRK1-F1
#
_cell.length_a   1.000
_cell.length_b   1.000
_cell.length_c   1.000
_cell.angle_alpha   90.00
_cell.angle_beta   90.00
_cell.angle_gamma   90.00
#
_symmetry.space_group_name_H-M   'P 1'
#
loop_
_entity.id
_entity.type
_entity.pdbx_description
1 polymer ?
#
loop_
_entity_poly.entity_id
_entity_poly.type
_entity_poly.pdbx_seq_one_letter_code
_entity_poly.pdbx_strand_id
1 'polypeptide(L)'
;ALGVEPAVGITASADTFYPGQERYDTVSGRVARHLEGSLAEWQALGVLNYEMESAALFTMCSANGWRAGCVAGVIVNRHDQEMPDEDMAGEIEARAIRVAVDA
;
A
#
# COMPACT_ATOMS: atom_id res chain seq x y z
N ALA A 1 -17.29 -12.75 -4.85
CA ALA A 1 -16.68 -13.94 -4.22
C ALA A 1 -16.85 -13.94 -2.69
N LEU A 2 -16.70 -12.83 -1.94
CA LEU A 2 -16.92 -12.82 -0.48
C LEU A 2 -17.87 -11.70 0.04
N GLY A 3 -18.67 -11.08 -0.85
CA GLY A 3 -19.56 -9.96 -0.49
C GLY A 3 -18.82 -8.67 -0.12
N VAL A 4 -17.50 -8.62 -0.30
CA VAL A 4 -16.67 -7.42 -0.10
C VAL A 4 -16.67 -6.62 -1.40
N GLU A 5 -16.93 -5.32 -1.31
CA GLU A 5 -16.74 -4.38 -2.41
C GLU A 5 -15.29 -3.87 -2.37
N PRO A 6 -14.43 -4.24 -3.35
CA PRO A 6 -13.04 -3.81 -3.34
C PRO A 6 -12.89 -2.39 -3.90
N ALA A 7 -12.01 -1.60 -3.28
CA ALA A 7 -11.44 -0.44 -3.94
C ALA A 7 -10.37 -0.90 -4.94
N VAL A 8 -10.50 -0.53 -6.20
CA VAL A 8 -9.57 -0.90 -7.28
C VAL A 8 -8.95 0.36 -7.85
N GLY A 9 -7.62 0.43 -7.90
CA GLY A 9 -6.92 1.64 -8.33
C GLY A 9 -5.39 1.51 -8.28
N ILE A 10 -4.73 2.66 -8.23
CA ILE A 10 -3.26 2.77 -8.28
C ILE A 10 -2.70 2.71 -6.86
N THR A 11 -1.53 2.08 -6.72
CA THR A 11 -0.78 1.94 -5.47
C THR A 11 0.61 2.58 -5.63
N ALA A 12 1.06 3.36 -4.64
CA ALA A 12 2.42 3.88 -4.58
C ALA A 12 3.35 2.82 -3.95
N SER A 13 4.20 2.21 -4.76
CA SER A 13 5.21 1.26 -4.28
C SER A 13 6.50 2.00 -3.94
N ALA A 14 6.94 1.92 -2.69
CA ALA A 14 8.11 2.65 -2.18
C ALA A 14 9.17 1.69 -1.63
N ASP A 15 10.44 1.91 -1.99
CA ASP A 15 11.57 1.10 -1.51
C ASP A 15 11.86 1.26 0.00
N THR A 16 11.22 2.21 0.68
CA THR A 16 11.42 2.42 2.12
C THR A 16 10.12 2.70 2.85
N PHE A 17 10.00 2.16 4.06
CA PHE A 17 8.85 2.39 4.94
C PHE A 17 8.76 3.83 5.46
N TYR A 18 9.90 4.50 5.66
CA TYR A 18 9.95 5.83 6.26
C TYR A 18 10.01 6.95 5.20
N PRO A 19 11.19 7.41 4.72
CA PRO A 19 11.24 8.60 3.89
C PRO A 19 10.52 8.44 2.54
N GLY A 20 10.45 7.23 1.97
CA GLY A 20 9.73 6.91 0.74
C GLY A 20 8.20 6.96 0.87
N GLN A 21 7.68 6.84 2.09
CA GLN A 21 6.25 7.04 2.40
C GLN A 21 6.02 8.35 3.17
N GLU A 22 7.01 9.24 3.15
CA GLU A 22 6.95 10.57 3.75
C GLU A 22 6.59 10.56 5.26
N ARG A 23 7.22 9.65 6.01
CA ARG A 23 7.16 9.64 7.48
C ARG A 23 8.29 10.48 8.09
N TYR A 24 7.94 11.33 9.04
CA TYR A 24 8.86 12.26 9.70
C TYR A 24 9.20 11.89 11.15
N ASP A 25 8.47 10.96 11.75
CA ASP A 25 8.72 10.38 13.08
C ASP A 25 9.91 9.39 13.07
N THR A 26 11.03 9.84 12.52
CA THR A 26 12.28 9.07 12.38
C THR A 26 13.39 9.68 13.23
N VAL A 27 14.48 8.92 13.42
CA VAL A 27 15.68 9.39 14.14
C VAL A 27 16.21 10.74 13.61
N SER A 28 16.10 10.98 12.30
CA SER A 28 16.64 12.20 11.68
C SER A 28 15.61 13.31 11.49
N GLY A 29 14.31 12.99 11.53
CA GLY A 29 13.24 13.93 11.19
C GLY A 29 13.26 14.45 9.76
N ARG A 30 14.01 13.83 8.85
CA ARG A 30 14.24 14.32 7.48
C ARG A 30 13.75 13.35 6.42
N VAL A 31 13.19 13.92 5.36
CA VAL A 31 12.87 13.25 4.10
C VAL A 31 13.78 13.85 3.01
N ALA A 32 14.07 13.09 1.95
CA ALA A 32 14.86 13.61 0.84
C ALA A 32 14.02 14.63 0.05
N ARG A 33 14.63 15.75 -0.41
CA ARG A 33 13.92 16.85 -1.08
C ARG A 33 12.97 16.47 -2.22
N HIS A 34 13.27 15.38 -2.93
CA HIS A 34 12.43 14.92 -4.05
C HIS A 34 11.18 14.14 -3.61
N LEU A 35 11.05 13.81 -2.32
CA LEU A 35 9.92 13.09 -1.72
C LEU A 35 9.09 13.99 -0.79
N GLU A 36 9.56 15.20 -0.49
CA GLU A 36 8.81 16.20 0.27
C GLU A 36 7.57 16.64 -0.53
N GLY A 37 6.39 16.51 0.07
CA GLY A 37 5.09 16.78 -0.55
C GLY A 37 4.53 15.64 -1.39
N SER A 38 5.24 14.50 -1.50
CA SER A 38 4.84 13.40 -2.38
C SER A 38 3.53 12.73 -1.95
N LEU A 39 3.28 12.56 -0.65
CA LEU A 39 2.02 12.01 -0.12
C LEU A 39 0.82 12.82 -0.60
N ALA A 40 0.89 14.15 -0.50
CA ALA A 40 -0.18 15.03 -0.94
C ALA A 40 -0.38 14.97 -2.46
N GLU A 41 0.71 14.85 -3.23
CA GLU A 41 0.66 14.67 -4.67
C GLU A 41 -0.02 13.35 -5.06
N TRP A 42 0.36 12.23 -4.45
CA TRP A 42 -0.27 10.93 -4.70
C TRP A 42 -1.75 10.91 -4.34
N GLN A 43 -2.13 11.55 -3.23
CA GLN A 43 -3.53 11.73 -2.85
C GLN A 43 -4.32 12.51 -3.91
N ALA A 44 -3.76 13.61 -4.41
CA ALA A 44 -4.41 14.42 -5.47
C ALA A 44 -4.56 13.64 -6.79
N LEU A 45 -3.67 12.67 -7.05
CA LEU A 45 -3.73 11.77 -8.20
C LEU A 45 -4.66 10.56 -8.00
N GLY A 46 -5.26 10.40 -6.81
CA GLY A 46 -6.17 9.29 -6.50
C GLY A 46 -5.47 7.96 -6.25
N VAL A 47 -4.19 7.97 -5.88
CA VAL A 47 -3.49 6.77 -5.38
C VAL A 47 -4.12 6.32 -4.07
N LEU A 48 -4.38 5.01 -3.96
CA LEU A 48 -5.17 4.46 -2.86
C LEU A 48 -4.33 4.20 -1.60
N ASN A 49 -3.10 3.71 -1.76
CA ASN A 49 -2.28 3.24 -0.66
C ASN A 49 -0.78 3.24 -1.00
N TYR A 50 0.04 3.04 0.04
CA TYR A 50 1.44 2.67 -0.07
C TYR A 50 1.67 1.18 0.23
N GLU A 51 2.69 0.60 -0.39
CA GLU A 51 3.31 -0.71 -0.07
C GLU A 51 4.73 -0.73 -0.68
N MET A 52 5.41 -1.87 -0.77
CA MET A 52 6.86 -1.89 -1.07
C MET A 52 7.31 -2.91 -2.13
N GLU A 53 6.39 -3.64 -2.78
CA GLU A 53 6.76 -4.78 -3.63
C GLU A 53 6.11 -4.74 -5.02
N SER A 54 4.93 -4.13 -5.15
CA SER A 54 4.08 -4.25 -6.33
C SER A 54 4.71 -3.68 -7.60
N ALA A 55 5.48 -2.58 -7.52
CA ALA A 55 6.14 -2.01 -8.69
C ALA A 55 7.17 -2.99 -9.27
N ALA A 56 7.98 -3.62 -8.43
CA ALA A 56 8.95 -4.61 -8.86
C ALA A 56 8.26 -5.86 -9.45
N LEU A 57 7.26 -6.39 -8.73
CA LEU A 57 6.48 -7.57 -9.16
C LEU A 57 5.83 -7.34 -10.53
N PHE A 58 5.07 -6.26 -10.69
CA PHE A 58 4.32 -6.01 -11.92
C PHE A 58 5.22 -5.66 -13.10
N THR A 59 6.29 -4.88 -12.87
CA THR A 59 7.25 -4.56 -13.93
C THR A 59 7.95 -5.83 -14.42
N MET A 60 8.45 -6.66 -13.50
CA MET A 60 9.13 -7.91 -13.84
C MET A 60 8.20 -8.87 -14.59
N CYS A 61 7.01 -9.12 -14.06
CA CYS A 61 6.05 -10.04 -14.69
C CYS A 61 5.59 -9.55 -16.05
N SER A 62 5.24 -8.26 -16.18
CA SER A 62 4.79 -7.69 -17.45
C SER A 62 5.88 -7.73 -18.53
N ALA A 63 7.14 -7.47 -18.17
CA ALA A 63 8.26 -7.53 -19.11
C ALA A 63 8.56 -8.95 -19.62
N ASN A 64 8.19 -9.97 -18.84
CA ASN A 64 8.44 -11.38 -19.16
C ASN A 64 7.19 -12.13 -19.69
N GLY A 65 6.06 -11.43 -19.89
CA GLY A 65 4.81 -12.05 -20.35
C GLY A 65 4.14 -12.95 -19.29
N TRP A 66 4.41 -12.71 -18.01
CA TRP A 66 3.80 -13.45 -16.89
C TRP A 66 2.58 -12.71 -16.35
N ARG A 67 1.65 -13.47 -15.77
CA ARG A 67 0.49 -12.91 -15.08
C ARG A 67 0.82 -12.64 -13.61
N ALA A 68 0.39 -11.50 -13.10
CA ALA A 68 0.53 -11.11 -11.70
C ALA A 68 -0.71 -10.34 -11.23
N GLY A 69 -0.92 -10.32 -9.92
CA GLY A 69 -1.96 -9.54 -9.25
C GLY A 69 -1.52 -9.19 -7.83
N CYS A 70 -2.15 -8.17 -7.24
CA CYS A 70 -1.93 -7.74 -5.87
C CYS A 70 -3.28 -7.47 -5.20
N VAL A 71 -3.45 -7.98 -3.98
CA VAL A 71 -4.60 -7.73 -3.11
C VAL A 71 -4.03 -7.32 -1.76
N ALA A 72 -4.54 -6.21 -1.20
CA ALA A 72 -4.11 -5.70 0.09
C ALA A 72 -5.29 -5.53 1.03
N GLY A 73 -5.08 -5.88 2.31
CA GLY A 73 -5.99 -5.55 3.40
C GLY A 73 -5.63 -4.19 4.00
N VAL A 74 -6.61 -3.29 4.14
CA VAL A 74 -6.39 -1.94 4.69
C VAL A 74 -6.46 -1.98 6.21
N ILE A 75 -5.30 -2.03 6.88
CA ILE A 75 -5.21 -2.10 8.35
C ILE A 75 -5.12 -0.72 9.02
N VAL A 76 -4.80 0.33 8.26
CA VAL A 76 -4.60 1.69 8.77
C VAL A 76 -4.94 2.72 7.69
N ASN A 77 -5.50 3.86 8.11
CA ASN A 77 -5.74 5.01 7.25
C ASN A 77 -4.99 6.23 7.78
N ARG A 78 -3.99 6.70 7.03
CA ARG A 78 -3.13 7.83 7.42
C ARG A 78 -3.83 9.20 7.42
N HIS A 79 -5.08 9.29 6.97
CA HIS A 79 -5.91 10.48 7.21
C HIS A 79 -6.36 10.61 8.68
N ASP A 80 -6.44 9.48 9.39
CA ASP A 80 -7.04 9.41 10.72
C ASP A 80 -5.98 9.10 11.80
N GLN A 81 -5.25 7.99 11.66
CA GLN A 81 -4.24 7.56 12.64
C GLN A 81 -3.21 6.61 12.01
N GLU A 82 -2.06 6.41 12.68
CA GLU A 82 -1.01 5.49 12.22
C GLU A 82 -0.95 4.16 12.99
N MET A 83 -1.69 4.02 14.10
CA MET A 83 -1.71 2.79 14.89
C MET A 83 -2.87 1.87 14.46
N PRO A 84 -2.60 0.64 13.99
CA PRO A 84 -3.64 -0.33 13.74
C PRO A 84 -4.22 -0.89 15.04
N ASP A 85 -5.48 -1.32 14.99
CA ASP A 85 -6.09 -2.16 16.02
C ASP A 85 -5.69 -3.62 15.76
N GLU A 86 -5.01 -4.26 16.71
CA GLU A 86 -4.45 -5.60 16.55
C GLU A 86 -5.52 -6.67 16.31
N ASP A 87 -6.66 -6.57 16.99
CA ASP A 87 -7.75 -7.54 16.83
C ASP A 87 -8.37 -7.40 15.43
N MET A 88 -8.56 -6.16 14.97
CA MET A 88 -9.07 -5.87 13.63
C MET A 88 -8.09 -6.31 12.52
N ALA A 89 -6.78 -6.17 12.75
CA ALA A 89 -5.76 -6.54 11.78
C ALA A 89 -5.80 -8.04 11.44
N GLY A 90 -6.01 -8.91 12.44
CA GLY A 90 -6.13 -10.36 12.23
C GLY A 90 -7.33 -10.75 11.37
N GLU A 91 -8.47 -10.10 11.55
CA GLU A 91 -9.66 -10.34 10.73
C GLU A 91 -9.46 -9.89 9.27
N ILE A 92 -8.82 -8.73 9.08
CA ILE A 92 -8.50 -8.16 7.76
C ILE A 92 -7.55 -9.09 7.01
N GLU A 93 -6.49 -9.57 7.68
CA GLU A 93 -5.53 -10.52 7.11
C GLU A 93 -6.23 -11.79 6.63
N ALA A 94 -7.02 -12.43 7.49
CA ALA A 94 -7.76 -13.64 7.14
C ALA A 94 -8.74 -13.42 5.97
N ARG A 95 -9.32 -12.22 5.86
CA ARG A 95 -10.20 -11.85 4.74
C ARG A 95 -9.40 -11.65 3.44
N ALA A 96 -8.28 -10.94 3.47
CA ALA A 96 -7.44 -10.71 2.30
C ALA A 96 -6.89 -12.04 1.74
N ILE A 97 -6.48 -12.97 2.61
CA ILE A 97 -6.05 -14.31 2.20
C ILE A 97 -7.16 -15.06 1.47
N ARG A 98 -8.39 -15.06 2.01
CA ARG A 98 -9.54 -15.71 1.34
C ARG A 98 -9.83 -15.09 -0.02
N VAL A 99 -9.78 -13.76 -0.14
CA VAL A 99 -9.95 -13.07 -1.44
C VAL A 99 -8.90 -13.54 -2.44
N ALA A 100 -7.63 -13.64 -2.02
CA ALA A 100 -6.54 -14.07 -2.90
C ALA A 100 -6.65 -15.54 -3.34
N VAL A 101 -7.15 -16.42 -2.47
CA VAL A 101 -7.36 -17.86 -2.79
C VAL A 101 -8.53 -18.07 -3.74
N ASP A 102 -9.57 -17.24 -3.65
CA ASP A 102 -10.78 -17.35 -4.50
C ASP A 102 -10.60 -16.72 -5.90
N ALA A 103 -9.54 -15.94 -6.12
CA ALA A 103 -9.31 -15.13 -7.32
C ALA A 103 -8.71 -15.90 -8.52
#